data_AF-A0A7S2XS68-F1
#
_entry.id   AF-A0A7S2XS68-F1
#
_cell.length_a   1.000
_cell.length_b   1.000
_cell.length_c   1.000
_cell.angle_alpha   90.00
_cell.angle_beta   90.00
_cell.angle_gamma   90.00
#
_symmetry.space_group_name_H-M   'P 1'
#
loop_
_entity.id
_entity.type
_entity.pdbx_description
1 polymer ?
#
loop_
_entity_poly.entity_id
_entity_poly.type
_entity_poly.pdbx_seq_one_letter_code
_entity_poly.pdbx_strand_id
1 'polypeptide(L)'
;ISEAAELDRILMRYSESSLAKQTLRALLDSVEPDYDVDAPEFEQHAVFALELAARLLLSNRDRASELYPLFLSKFESITAHLNASSKNGTLRIPYLMERTVVTILRSFIHLYDIPELRPSLKKSLLLLLGLPKKFRSEVADRLACGMAIILRGSFASFEAEDEWVFIGGLLDMAARYKSGRGFVFDGIASCVEYALPSCPYPLIHLSHSSLTGLERKGDDAKEIDQVGISYEGCCVFSRLLTKFIFGSYEADISMSVPAMLCLEKVYWHLFHLATDYTAIEENEADKNESGEEAIVPVPDEELWQTVTTAFYSICLSPDHETSRQGAECVERFLLNTKCKSVSHATWLAVLDTMSSKQPSIELHDSRMKVYAFLGKLVLLIVPELSADKENWDALTDIVKKMCVICAENLVAGRRGSVSPLFESTVQTVTNLSNVMMMPEFAQDDGFSLWAGESLLAELEKVGANGGAAAMIAARTKPQQPEKE
;
A
#
# COMPACT_ATOMS: atom_id res chain seq x y z
N ILE A 1 -7.85 -36.81 29.07
CA ILE A 1 -8.76 -35.63 28.94
C ILE A 1 -9.29 -35.20 30.32
N SER A 2 -9.79 -36.12 31.16
CA SER A 2 -10.21 -35.80 32.55
C SER A 2 -9.08 -35.28 33.45
N GLU A 3 -7.88 -35.89 33.43
CA GLU A 3 -6.75 -35.47 34.28
C GLU A 3 -6.14 -34.12 33.87
N ALA A 4 -6.16 -33.79 32.56
CA ALA A 4 -5.74 -32.49 32.07
C ALA A 4 -6.64 -31.35 32.59
N ALA A 5 -7.94 -31.63 32.76
CA ALA A 5 -8.90 -30.67 33.32
C ALA A 5 -8.76 -30.46 34.84
N GLU A 6 -8.19 -31.42 35.57
CA GLU A 6 -7.86 -31.26 37.00
C GLU A 6 -6.56 -30.48 37.22
N LEU A 7 -5.54 -30.70 36.39
CA LEU A 7 -4.30 -29.92 36.46
C LEU A 7 -4.54 -28.43 36.18
N ASP A 8 -5.40 -28.12 35.20
CA ASP A 8 -5.82 -26.75 34.89
C ASP A 8 -6.59 -26.10 36.06
N ARG A 9 -7.36 -26.87 36.85
CA ARG A 9 -8.03 -26.32 38.05
C ARG A 9 -7.07 -26.06 39.21
N ILE A 10 -6.02 -26.86 39.35
CA ILE A 10 -5.06 -26.77 40.47
C ILE A 10 -4.00 -25.67 40.21
N LEU A 11 -3.60 -25.45 38.96
CA LEU A 11 -2.49 -24.54 38.62
C LEU A 11 -2.91 -23.14 38.16
N MET A 12 -4.16 -22.92 37.72
CA MET A 12 -4.43 -21.77 36.85
C MET A 12 -5.09 -20.56 37.51
N ARG A 13 -5.68 -20.67 38.71
CA ARG A 13 -6.25 -19.50 39.40
C ARG A 13 -5.86 -19.47 40.86
N TYR A 14 -4.78 -18.75 41.14
CA TYR A 14 -4.36 -18.53 42.51
C TYR A 14 -5.22 -17.44 43.12
N SER A 15 -5.75 -17.62 44.33
CA SER A 15 -6.38 -16.53 45.09
C SER A 15 -5.34 -15.52 45.58
N GLU A 16 -4.12 -15.97 45.86
CA GLU A 16 -3.03 -15.16 46.42
C GLU A 16 -1.99 -14.76 45.35
N SER A 17 -1.69 -13.47 45.23
CA SER A 17 -0.68 -12.94 44.26
C SER A 17 0.74 -13.45 44.56
N SER A 18 1.08 -13.63 45.84
CA SER A 18 2.40 -14.14 46.28
C SER A 18 2.68 -15.56 45.74
N LEU A 19 1.73 -16.47 45.88
CA LEU A 19 1.86 -17.86 45.43
C LEU A 19 1.92 -17.96 43.91
N ALA A 20 1.13 -17.14 43.20
CA ALA A 20 1.20 -17.03 41.74
C ALA A 20 2.59 -16.59 41.28
N LYS A 21 3.14 -15.53 41.89
CA LYS A 21 4.50 -15.03 41.59
C LYS A 21 5.58 -16.07 41.87
N GLN A 22 5.49 -16.77 43.01
CA GLN A 22 6.48 -17.78 43.38
C GLN A 22 6.45 -18.97 42.43
N THR A 23 5.27 -19.46 42.10
CA THR A 23 5.10 -20.55 41.12
C THR A 23 5.61 -20.13 39.75
N LEU A 24 5.25 -18.92 39.31
CA LEU A 24 5.70 -18.40 38.03
C LEU A 24 7.22 -18.26 37.95
N ARG A 25 7.88 -17.75 39.01
CA ARG A 25 9.34 -17.71 39.08
C ARG A 25 9.96 -19.10 38.97
N ALA A 26 9.48 -20.07 39.75
CA ALA A 26 9.98 -21.43 39.69
C ALA A 26 9.86 -22.05 38.29
N LEU A 27 8.75 -21.81 37.59
CA LEU A 27 8.56 -22.24 36.20
C LEU A 27 9.55 -21.54 35.26
N LEU A 28 9.68 -20.21 35.34
CA LEU A 28 10.57 -19.45 34.46
C LEU A 28 12.07 -19.73 34.73
N ASP A 29 12.44 -20.07 35.96
CA ASP A 29 13.82 -20.44 36.32
C ASP A 29 14.22 -21.80 35.73
N SER A 30 13.25 -22.70 35.52
CA SER A 30 13.49 -23.96 34.80
C SER A 30 13.70 -23.81 33.27
N VAL A 31 13.57 -22.59 32.74
CA VAL A 31 13.77 -22.26 31.32
C VAL A 31 15.23 -21.82 31.03
N GLU A 32 16.08 -21.68 32.05
CA GLU A 32 17.43 -21.13 31.88
C GLU A 32 18.41 -22.07 31.16
N PRO A 33 19.08 -21.61 30.08
CA PRO A 33 19.95 -22.44 29.25
C PRO A 33 21.33 -22.75 29.86
N ASP A 34 21.50 -22.62 31.18
CA ASP A 34 22.76 -22.87 31.88
C ASP A 34 23.05 -24.37 32.09
N TYR A 35 22.06 -25.24 31.84
CA TYR A 35 22.21 -26.69 31.93
C TYR A 35 22.68 -27.28 30.60
N ASP A 36 23.42 -28.39 30.68
CA ASP A 36 24.02 -29.18 29.60
C ASP A 36 23.17 -29.17 28.31
N VAL A 37 23.47 -28.20 27.44
CA VAL A 37 22.61 -27.73 26.35
C VAL A 37 22.50 -28.74 25.20
N ASP A 38 23.23 -29.86 25.32
CA ASP A 38 23.29 -30.94 24.33
C ASP A 38 22.25 -32.05 24.61
N ALA A 39 21.44 -31.93 25.68
CA ALA A 39 20.35 -32.85 25.98
C ALA A 39 19.01 -32.37 25.37
N PRO A 40 18.42 -33.04 24.36
CA PRO A 40 17.13 -32.67 23.76
C PRO A 40 15.98 -32.63 24.78
N GLU A 41 16.11 -33.41 25.85
CA GLU A 41 15.16 -33.49 26.96
C GLU A 41 15.07 -32.18 27.72
N PHE A 42 16.18 -31.44 27.86
CA PHE A 42 16.18 -30.15 28.53
C PHE A 42 15.28 -29.15 27.78
N GLU A 43 15.44 -29.03 26.47
CA GLU A 43 14.67 -28.10 25.65
C GLU A 43 13.16 -28.38 25.73
N GLN A 44 12.77 -29.66 25.73
CA GLN A 44 11.37 -30.06 25.88
C GLN A 44 10.80 -29.67 27.25
N HIS A 45 11.54 -29.89 28.33
CA HIS A 45 11.12 -29.50 29.67
C HIS A 45 11.04 -27.97 29.83
N ALA A 46 12.01 -27.23 29.31
CA ALA A 46 12.02 -25.78 29.31
C ALA A 46 10.81 -25.21 28.55
N VAL A 47 10.49 -25.77 27.38
CA VAL A 47 9.29 -25.40 26.62
C VAL A 47 8.02 -25.70 27.40
N PHE A 48 7.91 -26.88 28.01
CA PHE A 48 6.75 -27.24 28.81
C PHE A 48 6.55 -26.26 29.97
N ALA A 49 7.62 -25.90 30.67
CA ALA A 49 7.58 -24.92 31.76
C ALA A 49 7.18 -23.53 31.27
N LEU A 50 7.71 -23.07 30.13
CA LEU A 50 7.34 -21.80 29.50
C LEU A 50 5.85 -21.76 29.12
N GLU A 51 5.32 -22.85 28.54
CA GLU A 51 3.90 -22.95 28.20
C GLU A 51 3.00 -22.94 29.43
N LEU A 52 3.40 -23.66 30.49
CA LEU A 52 2.65 -23.70 31.74
C LEU A 52 2.65 -22.32 32.41
N ALA A 53 3.81 -21.66 32.42
CA ALA A 53 3.94 -20.29 32.89
C ALA A 53 3.00 -19.36 32.11
N ALA A 54 3.00 -19.44 30.77
CA ALA A 54 2.17 -18.58 29.94
C ALA A 54 0.67 -18.80 30.20
N ARG A 55 0.24 -20.06 30.40
CA ARG A 55 -1.14 -20.35 30.79
C ARG A 55 -1.49 -19.79 32.17
N LEU A 56 -0.58 -19.87 33.13
CA LEU A 56 -0.74 -19.27 34.46
C LEU A 56 -0.92 -17.75 34.35
N LEU A 57 -0.09 -17.07 33.56
CA LEU A 57 -0.22 -15.63 33.29
C LEU A 57 -1.60 -15.28 32.72
N LEU A 58 -2.02 -15.98 31.66
CA LEU A 58 -3.28 -15.68 30.98
C LEU A 58 -4.51 -16.02 31.84
N SER A 59 -4.40 -17.02 32.71
CA SER A 59 -5.49 -17.41 33.62
C SER A 59 -5.63 -16.49 34.83
N ASN A 60 -4.56 -15.76 35.18
CA ASN A 60 -4.52 -14.72 36.22
C ASN A 60 -4.38 -13.32 35.58
N ARG A 61 -5.17 -13.08 34.52
CA ARG A 61 -5.15 -11.84 33.73
C ARG A 61 -5.36 -10.58 34.57
N ASP A 62 -6.17 -10.66 35.63
CA ASP A 62 -6.41 -9.61 36.63
C ASP A 62 -5.12 -9.13 37.33
N ARG A 63 -4.11 -10.00 37.40
CA ARG A 63 -2.80 -9.73 38.02
C ARG A 63 -1.66 -9.71 37.02
N ALA A 64 -1.96 -9.67 35.72
CA ALA A 64 -0.94 -9.74 34.69
C ALA A 64 0.09 -8.58 34.78
N SER A 65 -0.32 -7.38 35.22
CA SER A 65 0.57 -6.24 35.49
C SER A 65 1.69 -6.56 36.48
N GLU A 66 1.41 -7.40 37.48
CA GLU A 66 2.37 -7.82 38.49
C GLU A 66 3.21 -9.04 38.07
N LEU A 67 2.67 -9.88 37.18
CA LEU A 67 3.27 -11.16 36.77
C LEU A 67 4.15 -11.01 35.52
N TYR A 68 3.72 -10.21 34.54
CA TYR A 68 4.40 -10.05 33.26
C TYR A 68 5.84 -9.54 33.33
N PRO A 69 6.24 -8.67 34.29
CA PRO A 69 7.64 -8.28 34.44
C PRO A 69 8.60 -9.46 34.62
N LEU A 70 8.13 -10.58 35.19
CA LEU A 70 8.91 -11.81 35.31
C LEU A 70 9.17 -12.47 33.95
N PHE A 71 8.17 -12.46 33.06
CA PHE A 71 8.32 -12.93 31.69
C PHE A 71 9.29 -12.06 30.90
N LEU A 72 9.11 -10.74 30.96
CA LEU A 72 9.97 -9.81 30.26
C LEU A 72 11.45 -10.03 30.62
N SER A 73 11.76 -10.12 31.92
CA SER A 73 13.12 -10.41 32.39
C SER A 73 13.65 -11.75 31.85
N LYS A 74 12.80 -12.79 31.81
CA LYS A 74 13.21 -14.09 31.25
C LYS A 74 13.41 -14.04 29.73
N PHE A 75 12.56 -13.31 28.99
CA PHE A 75 12.73 -13.11 27.54
C PHE A 75 14.01 -12.36 27.21
N GLU A 76 14.36 -11.35 27.99
CA GLU A 76 15.62 -10.61 27.85
C GLU A 76 16.83 -11.53 28.07
N SER A 77 16.81 -12.35 29.13
CA SER A 77 17.86 -13.33 29.41
C SER A 77 18.01 -14.32 28.24
N ILE A 78 16.92 -14.96 27.83
CA ILE A 78 16.89 -15.91 26.72
C ILE A 78 17.46 -15.28 25.43
N THR A 79 17.02 -14.07 25.08
CA THR A 79 17.46 -13.37 23.87
C THR A 79 18.94 -12.98 23.94
N ALA A 80 19.44 -12.61 25.13
CA ALA A 80 20.86 -12.31 25.34
C ALA A 80 21.73 -13.57 25.13
N HIS A 81 21.32 -14.71 25.68
CA HIS A 81 22.01 -16.00 25.47
C HIS A 81 22.06 -16.40 23.99
N LEU A 82 20.98 -16.17 23.23
CA LEU A 82 20.97 -16.41 21.79
C LEU A 82 21.97 -15.56 21.04
N ASN A 83 21.99 -14.26 21.32
CA ASN A 83 22.88 -13.34 20.63
C ASN A 83 24.35 -13.64 20.92
N ALA A 84 24.66 -14.14 22.13
CA ALA A 84 25.98 -14.66 22.46
C ALA A 84 26.29 -15.96 21.69
N SER A 85 25.36 -16.92 21.66
CA SER A 85 25.55 -18.22 21.01
C SER A 85 25.66 -18.13 19.49
N SER A 86 24.89 -17.23 18.87
CA SER A 86 24.91 -17.01 17.43
C SER A 86 26.27 -16.54 16.91
N LYS A 87 27.04 -15.77 17.71
CA LYS A 87 28.42 -15.37 17.38
C LYS A 87 29.36 -16.58 17.24
N ASN A 88 29.05 -17.67 17.94
CA ASN A 88 29.84 -18.91 17.92
C ASN A 88 29.35 -19.89 16.83
N GLY A 89 28.37 -19.49 16.01
CA GLY A 89 27.92 -20.25 14.83
C GLY A 89 26.94 -21.39 15.10
N THR A 90 26.61 -21.70 16.35
CA THR A 90 25.69 -22.79 16.74
C THR A 90 24.42 -22.23 17.37
N LEU A 91 23.25 -22.58 16.83
CA LEU A 91 21.95 -22.29 17.43
C LEU A 91 21.58 -23.48 18.33
N ARG A 92 21.73 -23.33 19.65
CA ARG A 92 21.68 -24.48 20.59
C ARG A 92 20.29 -24.87 21.07
N ILE A 93 19.27 -24.01 20.90
CA ILE A 93 17.90 -24.21 21.44
C ILE A 93 16.79 -23.66 20.51
N PRO A 94 16.71 -24.10 19.23
CA PRO A 94 15.77 -23.55 18.25
C PRO A 94 14.29 -23.60 18.68
N TYR A 95 13.86 -24.72 19.26
CA TYR A 95 12.46 -24.95 19.61
C TYR A 95 12.02 -24.10 20.80
N LEU A 96 12.85 -23.96 21.83
CA LEU A 96 12.57 -23.06 22.95
C LEU A 96 12.42 -21.60 22.47
N MET A 97 13.20 -21.21 21.46
CA MET A 97 13.12 -19.86 20.93
C MET A 97 11.85 -19.65 20.13
N GLU A 98 11.46 -20.61 19.28
CA GLU A 98 10.19 -20.55 18.58
C GLU A 98 9.04 -20.36 19.58
N ARG A 99 9.04 -21.13 20.67
CA ARG A 99 8.04 -21.00 21.74
C ARG A 99 8.12 -19.70 22.51
N THR A 100 9.30 -19.12 22.66
CA THR A 100 9.49 -17.80 23.25
C THR A 100 8.85 -16.72 22.37
N VAL A 101 9.10 -16.74 21.05
CA VAL A 101 8.47 -15.82 20.09
C VAL A 101 6.94 -15.94 20.13
N VAL A 102 6.42 -17.16 20.06
CA VAL A 102 4.98 -17.43 20.14
C VAL A 102 4.39 -16.94 21.46
N THR A 103 5.10 -17.11 22.57
CA THR A 103 4.62 -16.66 23.89
C THR A 103 4.60 -15.14 23.97
N ILE A 104 5.61 -14.44 23.45
CA ILE A 104 5.61 -12.97 23.37
C ILE A 104 4.39 -12.48 22.56
N LEU A 105 4.17 -13.05 21.37
CA LEU A 105 3.05 -12.66 20.50
C LEU A 105 1.70 -12.91 21.16
N ARG A 106 1.53 -14.10 21.76
CA ARG A 106 0.30 -14.47 22.48
C ARG A 106 0.05 -13.57 23.69
N SER A 107 1.08 -13.22 24.46
CA SER A 107 0.96 -12.26 25.56
C SER A 107 0.48 -10.90 25.05
N PHE A 108 1.00 -10.42 23.92
CA PHE A 108 0.54 -9.19 23.31
C PHE A 108 -0.95 -9.29 22.92
N ILE A 109 -1.34 -10.32 22.17
CA ILE A 109 -2.72 -10.52 21.71
C ILE A 109 -3.75 -10.50 22.86
N HIS A 110 -3.42 -11.08 24.01
CA HIS A 110 -4.39 -11.23 25.11
C HIS A 110 -4.31 -10.17 26.22
N LEU A 111 -3.22 -9.40 26.27
CA LEU A 111 -2.95 -8.47 27.38
C LEU A 111 -2.75 -7.02 26.93
N TYR A 112 -2.73 -6.72 25.61
CA TYR A 112 -2.49 -5.36 25.12
C TYR A 112 -3.58 -4.35 25.50
N ASP A 113 -4.80 -4.84 25.71
CA ASP A 113 -5.92 -4.04 26.18
C ASP A 113 -5.79 -3.61 27.66
N ILE A 114 -4.77 -4.10 28.39
CA ILE A 114 -4.39 -3.63 29.74
C ILE A 114 -3.34 -2.51 29.60
N PRO A 115 -3.70 -1.22 29.80
CA PRO A 115 -2.83 -0.09 29.52
C PRO A 115 -1.49 -0.14 30.26
N GLU A 116 -1.49 -0.60 31.51
CA GLU A 116 -0.31 -0.70 32.38
C GLU A 116 0.74 -1.67 31.84
N LEU A 117 0.33 -2.65 31.02
CA LEU A 117 1.21 -3.67 30.43
C LEU A 117 1.81 -3.25 29.10
N ARG A 118 1.19 -2.31 28.37
CA ARG A 118 1.62 -1.92 27.01
C ARG A 118 3.12 -1.62 26.92
N PRO A 119 3.76 -0.87 27.83
CA PRO A 119 5.21 -0.62 27.74
C PRO A 119 6.05 -1.90 27.83
N SER A 120 5.69 -2.84 28.71
CA SER A 120 6.41 -4.10 28.88
C SER A 120 6.19 -5.06 27.70
N LEU A 121 4.96 -5.08 27.17
CA LEU A 121 4.59 -5.86 25.99
C LEU A 121 5.35 -5.36 24.74
N LYS A 122 5.41 -4.03 24.55
CA LYS A 122 6.22 -3.40 23.50
C LYS A 122 7.68 -3.77 23.63
N LYS A 123 8.26 -3.66 24.83
CA LYS A 123 9.66 -4.05 25.08
C LYS A 123 9.92 -5.50 24.70
N SER A 124 8.99 -6.41 24.98
CA SER A 124 9.08 -7.81 24.59
C SER A 124 9.01 -8.01 23.07
N LEU A 125 8.13 -7.29 22.37
CA LEU A 125 8.11 -7.31 20.89
C LEU A 125 9.40 -6.75 20.28
N LEU A 126 9.99 -5.71 20.87
CA LEU A 126 11.26 -5.13 20.38
C LEU A 126 12.41 -6.14 20.43
N LEU A 127 12.41 -7.09 21.37
CA LEU A 127 13.39 -8.19 21.39
C LEU A 127 13.36 -9.01 20.09
N LEU A 128 12.20 -9.14 19.45
CA LEU A 128 12.03 -9.90 18.20
C LEU A 128 12.75 -9.24 17.02
N LEU A 129 12.87 -7.90 16.99
CA LEU A 129 13.66 -7.18 15.98
C LEU A 129 15.17 -7.46 16.11
N GLY A 130 15.61 -7.82 17.32
CA GLY A 130 17.01 -8.12 17.65
C GLY A 130 17.45 -9.56 17.34
N LEU A 131 16.55 -10.44 16.89
CA LEU A 131 16.87 -11.85 16.67
C LEU A 131 17.96 -12.05 15.59
N PRO A 132 18.81 -13.08 15.65
CA PRO A 132 19.76 -13.37 14.58
C PRO A 132 19.08 -13.72 13.24
N LYS A 133 19.70 -13.35 12.10
CA LYS A 133 19.12 -13.55 10.75
C LYS A 133 18.72 -15.00 10.46
N LYS A 134 19.56 -15.98 10.84
CA LYS A 134 19.26 -17.42 10.64
C LYS A 134 17.94 -17.79 11.32
N PHE A 135 17.78 -17.38 12.58
CA PHE A 135 16.60 -17.68 13.36
C PHE A 135 15.35 -16.97 12.85
N ARG A 136 15.46 -15.70 12.41
CA ARG A 136 14.34 -14.97 11.82
C ARG A 136 13.68 -15.75 10.66
N SER A 137 14.47 -16.44 9.85
CA SER A 137 13.94 -17.22 8.73
C SER A 137 13.09 -18.42 9.17
N GLU A 138 13.44 -19.04 10.30
CA GLU A 138 12.77 -20.23 10.84
C GLU A 138 11.46 -19.88 11.54
N VAL A 139 11.36 -18.68 12.12
CA VAL A 139 10.15 -18.23 12.84
C VAL A 139 9.32 -17.19 12.07
N ALA A 140 9.68 -16.87 10.83
CA ALA A 140 9.06 -15.77 10.08
C ALA A 140 7.54 -15.94 9.90
N ASP A 141 7.05 -17.16 9.70
CA ASP A 141 5.63 -17.47 9.56
C ASP A 141 4.87 -17.34 10.89
N ARG A 142 5.43 -17.84 11.99
CA ARG A 142 4.85 -17.67 13.34
C ARG A 142 4.81 -16.20 13.72
N LEU A 143 5.89 -15.47 13.45
CA LEU A 143 5.97 -14.03 13.66
C LEU A 143 4.93 -13.30 12.82
N ALA A 144 4.88 -13.56 11.52
CA ALA A 144 3.94 -12.90 10.62
C ALA A 144 2.48 -13.18 10.99
N CYS A 145 2.15 -14.43 11.31
CA CYS A 145 0.81 -14.83 11.74
C CYS A 145 0.41 -14.14 13.06
N GLY A 146 1.29 -14.13 14.06
CA GLY A 146 1.04 -13.42 15.31
C GLY A 146 0.87 -11.91 15.11
N MET A 147 1.71 -11.30 14.26
CA MET A 147 1.61 -9.88 13.92
C MET A 147 0.32 -9.55 13.16
N ALA A 148 -0.15 -10.42 12.28
CA ALA A 148 -1.43 -10.25 11.58
C ALA A 148 -2.61 -10.24 12.57
N ILE A 149 -2.59 -11.12 13.58
CA ILE A 149 -3.62 -11.16 14.63
C ILE A 149 -3.55 -9.89 15.51
N ILE A 150 -2.34 -9.48 15.91
CA ILE A 150 -2.12 -8.25 16.68
C ILE A 150 -2.66 -7.05 15.91
N LEU A 151 -2.31 -6.93 14.64
CA LEU A 151 -2.74 -5.82 13.80
C LEU A 151 -4.27 -5.81 13.70
N ARG A 152 -4.90 -6.94 13.40
CA ARG A 152 -6.36 -7.07 13.31
C ARG A 152 -7.07 -6.70 14.62
N GLY A 153 -6.52 -7.12 15.76
CA GLY A 153 -7.17 -6.98 17.07
C GLY A 153 -6.84 -5.68 17.80
N SER A 154 -5.78 -4.97 17.42
CA SER A 154 -5.23 -3.86 18.22
C SER A 154 -4.81 -2.63 17.42
N PHE A 155 -5.02 -2.57 16.09
CA PHE A 155 -4.66 -1.39 15.29
C PHE A 155 -5.26 -0.08 15.84
N ALA A 156 -6.50 -0.16 16.34
CA ALA A 156 -7.24 0.95 16.95
C ALA A 156 -6.59 1.51 18.23
N SER A 157 -5.71 0.74 18.85
CA SER A 157 -5.02 1.09 20.10
C SER A 157 -3.56 1.50 19.86
N PHE A 158 -3.15 1.68 18.60
CA PHE A 158 -1.87 2.28 18.24
C PHE A 158 -2.08 3.77 18.00
N GLU A 159 -1.69 4.57 18.98
CA GLU A 159 -1.92 6.02 19.04
C GLU A 159 -0.69 6.81 18.61
N ALA A 160 0.52 6.27 18.82
CA ALA A 160 1.76 7.01 18.62
C ALA A 160 2.51 6.56 17.35
N GLU A 161 3.20 7.51 16.70
CA GLU A 161 3.98 7.26 15.50
C GLU A 161 5.06 6.18 15.72
N ASP A 162 5.74 6.23 16.87
CA ASP A 162 6.77 5.26 17.25
C ASP A 162 6.21 3.83 17.31
N GLU A 163 4.93 3.69 17.69
CA GLU A 163 4.23 2.40 17.70
C GLU A 163 4.11 1.83 16.29
N TRP A 164 3.57 2.62 15.38
CA TRP A 164 3.41 2.22 13.99
C TRP A 164 4.75 1.94 13.30
N VAL A 165 5.78 2.73 13.59
CA VAL A 165 7.13 2.51 13.06
C VAL A 165 7.68 1.16 13.49
N PHE A 166 7.56 0.78 14.77
CA PHE A 166 8.07 -0.53 15.23
C PHE A 166 7.21 -1.70 14.70
N ILE A 167 5.88 -1.56 14.67
CA ILE A 167 4.97 -2.58 14.12
C ILE A 167 5.30 -2.81 12.64
N GLY A 168 5.46 -1.73 11.88
CA GLY A 168 5.89 -1.78 10.49
C GLY A 168 7.25 -2.43 10.31
N GLY A 169 8.18 -2.22 11.25
CA GLY A 169 9.48 -2.90 11.27
C GLY A 169 9.38 -4.41 11.46
N LEU A 170 8.49 -4.89 12.33
CA LEU A 170 8.25 -6.31 12.55
C LEU A 170 7.58 -6.97 11.33
N LEU A 171 6.60 -6.30 10.74
CA LEU A 171 5.93 -6.74 9.51
C LEU A 171 6.92 -6.81 8.33
N ASP A 172 7.72 -5.77 8.11
CA ASP A 172 8.77 -5.77 7.08
C ASP A 172 9.77 -6.91 7.30
N MET A 173 10.19 -7.11 8.55
CA MET A 173 11.15 -8.16 8.89
C MET A 173 10.60 -9.56 8.60
N ALA A 174 9.33 -9.82 8.89
CA ALA A 174 8.70 -11.10 8.61
C ALA A 174 8.43 -11.30 7.11
N ALA A 175 8.03 -10.25 6.38
CA ALA A 175 7.73 -10.31 4.95
C ALA A 175 8.95 -10.57 4.05
N ARG A 176 10.17 -10.25 4.54
CA ARG A 176 11.43 -10.58 3.87
C ARG A 176 11.60 -12.06 3.61
N TYR A 177 10.96 -12.92 4.41
CA TYR A 177 11.02 -14.37 4.24
C TYR A 177 9.74 -14.88 3.59
N LYS A 178 9.88 -15.77 2.60
CA LYS A 178 8.75 -16.34 1.86
C LYS A 178 7.66 -16.95 2.75
N SER A 179 8.04 -17.58 3.85
CA SER A 179 7.12 -18.22 4.79
C SER A 179 6.25 -17.22 5.58
N GLY A 180 6.74 -16.01 5.84
CA GLY A 180 6.00 -14.95 6.54
C GLY A 180 5.23 -14.00 5.61
N ARG A 181 5.68 -13.87 4.36
CA ARG A 181 5.18 -12.89 3.38
C ARG A 181 3.66 -12.89 3.20
N GLY A 182 3.06 -14.07 3.03
CA GLY A 182 1.60 -14.22 2.86
C GLY A 182 0.83 -13.72 4.08
N PHE A 183 1.22 -14.18 5.28
CA PHE A 183 0.58 -13.76 6.52
C PHE A 183 0.67 -12.26 6.78
N VAL A 184 1.80 -11.61 6.45
CA VAL A 184 1.93 -10.15 6.57
C VAL A 184 0.95 -9.46 5.63
N PHE A 185 0.91 -9.87 4.36
CA PHE A 185 -0.01 -9.29 3.39
C PHE A 185 -1.47 -9.48 3.83
N ASP A 186 -1.86 -10.72 4.18
CA ASP A 186 -3.22 -11.05 4.60
C ASP A 186 -3.62 -10.26 5.87
N GLY A 187 -2.67 -10.06 6.80
CA GLY A 187 -2.88 -9.23 7.98
C GLY A 187 -3.18 -7.77 7.62
N ILE A 188 -2.39 -7.17 6.72
CA ILE A 188 -2.61 -5.79 6.24
C ILE A 188 -3.94 -5.71 5.49
N ALA A 189 -4.17 -6.59 4.51
CA ALA A 189 -5.38 -6.62 3.70
C ALA A 189 -6.63 -6.77 4.57
N SER A 190 -6.61 -7.70 5.53
CA SER A 190 -7.72 -7.91 6.46
C SER A 190 -7.96 -6.70 7.38
N CYS A 191 -6.89 -6.03 7.83
CA CYS A 191 -7.01 -4.78 8.58
C CYS A 191 -7.66 -3.68 7.72
N VAL A 192 -7.19 -3.50 6.49
CA VAL A 192 -7.72 -2.53 5.52
C VAL A 192 -9.20 -2.78 5.22
N GLU A 193 -9.60 -4.02 4.94
CA GLU A 193 -10.98 -4.38 4.61
C GLU A 193 -11.98 -4.14 5.76
N TYR A 194 -11.50 -4.16 6.99
CA TYR A 194 -12.33 -4.01 8.17
C TYR A 194 -12.38 -2.60 8.71
N ALA A 195 -11.23 -1.94 8.73
CA ALA A 195 -11.07 -0.64 9.36
C ALA A 195 -11.38 0.51 8.40
N LEU A 196 -11.21 0.29 7.09
CA LEU A 196 -11.53 1.30 6.09
C LEU A 196 -12.94 1.09 5.55
N PRO A 197 -13.70 2.17 5.34
CA PRO A 197 -15.02 2.05 4.73
C PRO A 197 -14.89 1.37 3.37
N SER A 198 -15.84 0.48 3.05
CA SER A 198 -16.00 -0.04 1.69
C SER A 198 -16.36 1.14 0.81
N CYS A 199 -15.36 1.77 0.19
CA CYS A 199 -15.59 3.11 -0.33
C CYS A 199 -16.67 3.13 -1.41
N PRO A 200 -17.56 4.13 -1.38
CA PRO A 200 -17.98 4.84 -2.56
C PRO A 200 -17.18 6.14 -2.57
N TYR A 201 -15.86 6.12 -2.79
CA TYR A 201 -15.18 7.39 -3.06
C TYR A 201 -15.85 7.95 -4.32
N PRO A 202 -16.30 9.22 -4.30
CA PRO A 202 -17.16 9.75 -5.32
C PRO A 202 -16.44 9.58 -6.66
N LEU A 203 -16.97 8.67 -7.47
CA LEU A 203 -16.80 8.69 -8.91
C LEU A 203 -17.38 10.03 -9.35
N ILE A 204 -16.58 11.08 -9.28
CA ILE A 204 -16.88 12.36 -9.92
C ILE A 204 -16.88 12.01 -11.42
N HIS A 205 -18.06 11.71 -11.94
CA HIS A 205 -18.40 11.54 -13.35
C HIS A 205 -17.78 10.35 -14.13
N LEU A 206 -18.10 9.11 -13.74
CA LEU A 206 -18.17 8.02 -14.73
C LEU A 206 -19.53 7.31 -14.65
N SER A 207 -20.50 7.90 -15.35
CA SER A 207 -21.70 7.20 -15.80
C SER A 207 -21.28 6.10 -16.78
N HIS A 208 -21.39 4.84 -16.36
CA HIS A 208 -22.19 3.79 -17.00
C HIS A 208 -21.85 2.42 -16.41
N SER A 209 -22.84 1.85 -15.72
CA SER A 209 -23.16 0.42 -15.65
C SER A 209 -22.04 -0.57 -15.35
N SER A 210 -22.01 -1.08 -14.12
CA SER A 210 -22.26 -2.49 -13.77
C SER A 210 -21.53 -2.86 -12.47
N LEU A 211 -22.17 -2.65 -11.32
CA LEU A 211 -21.85 -3.33 -10.05
C LEU A 211 -23.08 -3.24 -9.14
N THR A 212 -24.19 -3.83 -9.59
CA THR A 212 -25.34 -4.13 -8.75
C THR A 212 -25.08 -5.46 -8.05
N GLY A 213 -24.90 -5.44 -6.73
CA GLY A 213 -24.91 -6.67 -5.95
C GLY A 213 -24.22 -6.58 -4.60
N LEU A 214 -24.66 -5.68 -3.71
CA LEU A 214 -24.51 -5.84 -2.26
C LEU A 214 -25.46 -4.85 -1.55
N GLU A 215 -26.75 -5.14 -1.63
CA GLU A 215 -27.72 -4.59 -0.68
C GLU A 215 -27.44 -5.19 0.70
N ARG A 216 -26.79 -4.43 1.59
CA ARG A 216 -26.88 -4.71 3.03
C ARG A 216 -28.26 -4.23 3.52
N LYS A 217 -29.21 -5.16 3.59
CA LYS A 217 -30.38 -5.07 4.46
C LYS A 217 -29.94 -5.28 5.91
N GLY A 218 -30.27 -4.35 6.81
CA GLY A 218 -30.15 -4.56 8.25
C GLY A 218 -30.22 -3.26 9.06
N ASP A 219 -31.39 -3.00 9.65
CA ASP A 219 -31.75 -1.88 10.55
C ASP A 219 -31.05 -1.93 11.93
N ASP A 220 -29.74 -2.13 11.99
CA ASP A 220 -28.97 -2.11 13.25
C ASP A 220 -27.82 -1.10 13.20
N ALA A 221 -28.12 0.14 12.79
CA ALA A 221 -27.23 1.28 12.94
C ALA A 221 -27.17 1.74 14.40
N LYS A 222 -26.60 0.89 15.28
CA LYS A 222 -25.83 1.44 16.40
C LYS A 222 -24.56 2.01 15.79
N GLU A 223 -24.28 3.28 16.07
CA GLU A 223 -22.98 3.92 15.85
C GLU A 223 -21.88 3.01 16.41
N ILE A 224 -21.37 2.10 15.59
CA ILE A 224 -20.00 1.67 15.73
C ILE A 224 -19.26 2.88 15.20
N ASP A 225 -18.73 3.71 16.09
CA ASP A 225 -17.58 4.55 15.76
C ASP A 225 -16.59 3.62 15.06
N GLN A 226 -16.58 3.64 13.72
CA GLN A 226 -15.69 2.81 12.95
C GLN A 226 -14.31 3.37 13.22
N VAL A 227 -13.60 2.73 14.15
CA VAL A 227 -12.23 3.09 14.45
C VAL A 227 -11.43 2.83 13.18
N GLY A 228 -11.10 3.90 12.48
CA GLY A 228 -10.27 3.88 11.28
C GLY A 228 -8.81 3.60 11.63
N ILE A 229 -8.01 3.32 10.61
CA ILE A 229 -6.55 3.30 10.76
C ILE A 229 -6.07 4.76 10.87
N SER A 230 -5.15 5.04 11.79
CA SER A 230 -4.57 6.39 11.94
C SER A 230 -3.75 6.79 10.70
N TYR A 231 -3.39 8.07 10.62
CA TYR A 231 -2.54 8.59 9.54
C TYR A 231 -1.20 7.84 9.45
N GLU A 232 -0.53 7.66 10.58
CA GLU A 232 0.75 6.97 10.71
C GLU A 232 0.65 5.49 10.29
N GLY A 233 -0.45 4.83 10.67
CA GLY A 233 -0.74 3.47 10.24
C GLY A 233 -0.91 3.35 8.73
N CYS A 234 -1.61 4.30 8.12
CA CYS A 234 -1.77 4.36 6.66
C CYS A 234 -0.43 4.62 5.94
N CYS A 235 0.45 5.47 6.49
CA CYS A 235 1.81 5.66 5.97
C CYS A 235 2.63 4.36 6.02
N VAL A 236 2.57 3.63 7.13
CA VAL A 236 3.26 2.34 7.27
C VAL A 236 2.73 1.30 6.29
N PHE A 237 1.40 1.18 6.16
CA PHE A 237 0.79 0.28 5.19
C PHE A 237 1.16 0.64 3.76
N SER A 238 1.13 1.93 3.42
CA SER A 238 1.47 2.41 2.08
C SER A 238 2.89 2.00 1.69
N ARG A 239 3.86 2.19 2.60
CA ARG A 239 5.25 1.79 2.42
C ARG A 239 5.42 0.28 2.27
N LEU A 240 4.72 -0.53 3.07
CA LEU A 240 4.80 -1.99 3.00
C LEU A 240 4.14 -2.53 1.73
N LEU A 241 2.95 -2.05 1.36
CA LEU A 241 2.22 -2.45 0.15
C LEU A 241 3.01 -2.09 -1.11
N THR A 242 3.65 -0.92 -1.14
CA THR A 242 4.56 -0.52 -2.21
C THR A 242 5.72 -1.51 -2.40
N LYS A 243 6.28 -2.06 -1.31
CA LYS A 243 7.31 -3.11 -1.39
C LYS A 243 6.79 -4.42 -1.99
N PHE A 244 5.53 -4.79 -1.70
CA PHE A 244 4.89 -5.94 -2.35
C PHE A 244 4.67 -5.70 -3.85
N ILE A 245 4.26 -4.49 -4.24
CA ILE A 245 4.06 -4.11 -5.65
C ILE A 245 5.37 -4.20 -6.44
N PHE A 246 6.45 -3.61 -5.92
CA PHE A 246 7.76 -3.61 -6.58
C PHE A 246 8.53 -4.93 -6.43
N GLY A 247 7.97 -5.95 -5.76
CA GLY A 247 8.67 -7.21 -5.49
C GLY A 247 9.96 -7.02 -4.67
N SER A 248 10.00 -6.05 -3.76
CA SER A 248 11.18 -5.78 -2.92
C SER A 248 11.55 -6.96 -2.02
N TYR A 249 10.63 -7.91 -1.81
CA TYR A 249 10.85 -9.15 -1.07
C TYR A 249 11.24 -10.28 -2.04
N GLU A 250 12.54 -10.36 -2.37
CA GLU A 250 13.09 -11.44 -3.22
C GLU A 250 12.52 -11.48 -4.66
N ALA A 251 12.20 -10.32 -5.23
CA ALA A 251 11.56 -10.19 -6.55
C ALA A 251 10.19 -10.89 -6.65
N ASP A 252 9.54 -11.18 -5.52
CA ASP A 252 8.23 -11.81 -5.51
C ASP A 252 7.12 -10.80 -5.79
N ILE A 253 6.51 -10.96 -6.96
CA ILE A 253 5.40 -10.15 -7.44
C ILE A 253 4.04 -10.85 -7.31
N SER A 254 3.95 -12.00 -6.62
CA SER A 254 2.70 -12.77 -6.53
C SER A 254 1.56 -12.01 -5.84
N MET A 255 1.88 -10.98 -5.06
CA MET A 255 0.92 -10.13 -4.34
C MET A 255 0.85 -8.71 -4.90
N SER A 256 1.50 -8.43 -6.04
CA SER A 256 1.62 -7.07 -6.55
C SER A 256 0.26 -6.45 -6.89
N VAL A 257 -0.61 -7.20 -7.56
CA VAL A 257 -1.99 -6.82 -7.89
C VAL A 257 -2.87 -6.61 -6.65
N PRO A 258 -3.04 -7.58 -5.73
CA PRO A 258 -3.88 -7.36 -4.56
C PRO A 258 -3.29 -6.27 -3.64
N ALA A 259 -1.96 -6.11 -3.58
CA ALA A 259 -1.33 -5.01 -2.86
C ALA A 259 -1.60 -3.64 -3.48
N MET A 260 -1.64 -3.53 -4.81
CA MET A 260 -2.06 -2.32 -5.52
C MET A 260 -3.48 -1.91 -5.14
N LEU A 261 -4.43 -2.85 -5.14
CA LEU A 261 -5.83 -2.57 -4.77
C LEU A 261 -5.97 -2.18 -3.30
N CYS A 262 -5.22 -2.81 -2.39
CA CYS A 262 -5.15 -2.39 -0.99
C CYS A 262 -4.54 -0.99 -0.85
N LEU A 263 -3.48 -0.69 -1.60
CA LEU A 263 -2.78 0.60 -1.57
C LEU A 263 -3.67 1.74 -2.07
N GLU A 264 -4.48 1.50 -3.11
CA GLU A 264 -5.48 2.47 -3.60
C GLU A 264 -6.44 2.86 -2.47
N LYS A 265 -6.98 1.89 -1.73
CA LYS A 265 -7.87 2.15 -0.58
C LYS A 265 -7.16 2.89 0.56
N VAL A 266 -5.94 2.48 0.90
CA VAL A 266 -5.16 3.11 1.97
C VAL A 266 -4.82 4.56 1.63
N TYR A 267 -4.42 4.84 0.39
CA TYR A 267 -4.14 6.21 -0.06
C TYR A 267 -5.41 7.08 -0.05
N TRP A 268 -6.52 6.56 -0.59
CA TRP A 268 -7.91 6.88 -0.25
C TRP A 268 -8.10 7.54 1.12
N HIS A 269 -7.97 6.69 2.11
CA HIS A 269 -8.22 7.05 3.49
C HIS A 269 -7.20 8.05 4.02
N LEU A 270 -5.93 7.91 3.64
CA LEU A 270 -4.86 8.84 4.03
C LEU A 270 -5.14 10.26 3.52
N PHE A 271 -5.59 10.39 2.26
CA PHE A 271 -5.99 11.66 1.68
C PHE A 271 -7.09 12.31 2.52
N HIS A 272 -8.15 11.56 2.84
CA HIS A 272 -9.25 12.07 3.66
C HIS A 272 -8.82 12.51 5.06
N LEU A 273 -8.00 11.70 5.74
CA LEU A 273 -7.47 12.08 7.05
C LEU A 273 -6.73 13.40 6.96
N ALA A 274 -5.84 13.55 5.98
CA ALA A 274 -5.08 14.79 5.79
C ALA A 274 -5.99 15.99 5.47
N THR A 275 -7.01 15.81 4.62
CA THR A 275 -7.94 16.89 4.27
C THR A 275 -8.80 17.33 5.46
N ASP A 276 -9.20 16.38 6.31
CA ASP A 276 -9.98 16.68 7.51
C ASP A 276 -9.12 17.45 8.54
N TYR A 277 -7.85 17.09 8.68
CA TYR A 277 -6.90 17.87 9.50
C TYR A 277 -6.75 19.31 9.01
N THR A 278 -6.55 19.52 7.70
CA THR A 278 -6.39 20.87 7.15
C THR A 278 -7.68 21.70 7.24
N ALA A 279 -8.85 21.08 7.04
CA ALA A 279 -10.13 21.78 7.14
C ALA A 279 -10.46 22.23 8.57
N ILE A 280 -9.96 21.52 9.59
CA ILE A 280 -10.07 21.95 11.00
C ILE A 280 -9.20 23.18 11.25
N GLU A 281 -7.97 23.21 10.74
CA GLU A 281 -7.06 24.34 10.91
C GLU A 281 -7.54 25.61 10.17
N GLU A 282 -8.10 25.47 8.97
CA GLU A 282 -8.56 26.61 8.15
C GLU A 282 -9.90 27.22 8.64
N ASN A 283 -10.81 26.41 9.21
CA ASN A 283 -12.08 26.91 9.76
C ASN A 283 -11.90 27.81 10.99
N GLU A 284 -10.72 27.80 11.64
CA GLU A 284 -10.37 28.76 12.68
C GLU A 284 -9.83 30.09 12.12
N ALA A 285 -9.42 30.14 10.84
CA ALA A 285 -8.63 31.23 10.30
C ALA A 285 -9.35 32.16 9.30
N ASP A 286 -10.22 31.68 8.39
CA ASP A 286 -10.79 32.58 7.38
C ASP A 286 -12.09 32.10 6.74
N LYS A 287 -13.19 32.79 7.01
CA LYS A 287 -14.44 32.71 6.24
C LYS A 287 -14.45 33.80 5.17
N ASN A 288 -13.68 33.63 4.09
CA ASN A 288 -13.75 34.53 2.93
C ASN A 288 -14.62 33.94 1.80
N GLU A 289 -15.51 34.79 1.30
CA GLU A 289 -16.71 34.50 0.49
C GLU A 289 -16.47 34.26 -1.02
N SER A 290 -15.30 33.76 -1.44
CA SER A 290 -15.11 33.39 -2.85
C SER A 290 -15.53 31.94 -3.08
N GLY A 291 -16.65 31.73 -3.77
CA GLY A 291 -17.19 30.40 -4.10
C GLY A 291 -16.36 29.56 -5.08
N GLU A 292 -15.03 29.71 -5.09
CA GLU A 292 -14.12 28.77 -5.75
C GLU A 292 -13.92 27.57 -4.83
N GLU A 293 -14.11 26.35 -5.35
CA GLU A 293 -13.82 25.13 -4.60
C GLU A 293 -12.36 25.16 -4.11
N ALA A 294 -12.17 25.11 -2.79
CA ALA A 294 -10.84 25.01 -2.20
C ALA A 294 -10.08 23.82 -2.81
N ILE A 295 -8.91 24.11 -3.38
CA ILE A 295 -8.03 23.10 -3.96
C ILE A 295 -7.25 22.51 -2.79
N VAL A 296 -7.62 21.30 -2.38
CA VAL A 296 -6.89 20.60 -1.33
C VAL A 296 -5.66 19.93 -1.94
N PRO A 297 -4.44 20.28 -1.50
CA PRO A 297 -3.21 19.62 -1.97
C PRO A 297 -3.20 18.15 -1.59
N VAL A 298 -2.42 17.33 -2.31
CA VAL A 298 -2.13 15.97 -1.84
C VAL A 298 -1.34 16.02 -0.53
N PRO A 299 -1.47 15.01 0.36
CA PRO A 299 -0.91 15.09 1.71
C PRO A 299 0.62 15.06 1.70
N ASP A 300 1.18 14.31 0.75
CA ASP A 300 2.61 14.11 0.55
C ASP A 300 2.81 13.82 -0.95
N GLU A 301 3.49 14.73 -1.66
CA GLU A 301 3.77 14.58 -3.09
C GLU A 301 4.71 13.41 -3.39
N GLU A 302 5.70 13.14 -2.54
CA GLU A 302 6.63 12.02 -2.72
C GLU A 302 5.89 10.69 -2.58
N LEU A 303 4.99 10.60 -1.61
CA LEU A 303 4.13 9.43 -1.45
C LEU A 303 3.19 9.27 -2.66
N TRP A 304 2.52 10.33 -3.10
CA TRP A 304 1.64 10.28 -4.28
C TRP A 304 2.40 9.84 -5.53
N GLN A 305 3.61 10.35 -5.75
CA GLN A 305 4.47 9.96 -6.88
C GLN A 305 4.90 8.49 -6.76
N THR A 306 5.23 8.04 -5.54
CA THR A 306 5.60 6.65 -5.26
C THR A 306 4.45 5.70 -5.55
N VAL A 307 3.23 6.02 -5.10
CA VAL A 307 2.01 5.24 -5.36
C VAL A 307 1.70 5.20 -6.85
N THR A 308 1.78 6.35 -7.53
CA THR A 308 1.61 6.43 -9.00
C THR A 308 2.59 5.53 -9.73
N THR A 309 3.87 5.58 -9.36
CA THR A 309 4.92 4.75 -9.96
C THR A 309 4.69 3.27 -9.67
N ALA A 310 4.25 2.93 -8.47
CA ALA A 310 3.90 1.58 -8.08
C ALA A 310 2.75 1.04 -8.95
N PHE A 311 1.66 1.78 -9.10
CA PHE A 311 0.52 1.39 -9.94
C PHE A 311 0.91 1.27 -11.40
N TYR A 312 1.70 2.22 -11.91
CA TYR A 312 2.17 2.18 -13.29
C TYR A 312 3.10 1.00 -13.56
N SER A 313 3.90 0.57 -12.58
CA SER A 313 4.77 -0.60 -12.74
C SER A 313 3.98 -1.89 -13.02
N ILE A 314 2.76 -2.02 -12.48
CA ILE A 314 1.86 -3.14 -12.75
C ILE A 314 1.39 -3.13 -14.21
N CYS A 315 1.17 -1.95 -14.80
CA CYS A 315 0.81 -1.79 -16.21
C CYS A 315 1.87 -2.41 -17.14
N LEU A 316 3.13 -2.44 -16.71
CA LEU A 316 4.26 -2.98 -17.48
C LEU A 316 4.43 -4.49 -17.32
N SER A 317 3.54 -5.17 -16.58
CA SER A 317 3.57 -6.62 -16.42
C SER A 317 3.48 -7.35 -17.78
N PRO A 318 4.22 -8.45 -17.98
CA PRO A 318 4.06 -9.30 -19.14
C PRO A 318 2.74 -10.10 -19.13
N ASP A 319 2.07 -10.20 -17.98
CA ASP A 319 0.76 -10.84 -17.85
C ASP A 319 -0.36 -9.87 -18.24
N HIS A 320 -1.21 -10.30 -19.18
CA HIS A 320 -2.26 -9.47 -19.77
C HIS A 320 -3.27 -8.99 -18.72
N GLU A 321 -3.75 -9.88 -17.85
CA GLU A 321 -4.75 -9.55 -16.84
C GLU A 321 -4.18 -8.62 -15.77
N THR A 322 -2.98 -8.91 -15.29
CA THR A 322 -2.25 -8.05 -14.34
C THR A 322 -2.06 -6.65 -14.91
N SER A 323 -1.56 -6.56 -16.14
CA SER A 323 -1.33 -5.29 -16.82
C SER A 323 -2.62 -4.50 -17.03
N ARG A 324 -3.71 -5.18 -17.39
CA ARG A 324 -5.05 -4.60 -17.52
C ARG A 324 -5.56 -4.00 -16.21
N GLN A 325 -5.43 -4.73 -15.11
CA GLN A 325 -5.85 -4.25 -13.79
C GLN A 325 -5.00 -3.07 -13.31
N GLY A 326 -3.69 -3.09 -13.62
CA GLY A 326 -2.80 -1.95 -13.39
C GLY A 326 -3.28 -0.70 -14.12
N ALA A 327 -3.62 -0.82 -15.41
CA ALA A 327 -4.11 0.29 -16.22
C ALA A 327 -5.42 0.87 -15.67
N GLU A 328 -6.35 0.02 -15.26
CA GLU A 328 -7.64 0.45 -14.68
C GLU A 328 -7.45 1.15 -13.33
N CYS A 329 -6.52 0.69 -12.49
CA CYS A 329 -6.22 1.30 -11.19
C CYS A 329 -5.52 2.65 -11.34
N VAL A 330 -4.47 2.74 -12.17
CA VAL A 330 -3.74 4.01 -12.38
C VAL A 330 -4.60 5.06 -13.07
N GLU A 331 -5.49 4.66 -13.98
CA GLU A 331 -6.46 5.57 -14.61
C GLU A 331 -7.42 6.16 -13.56
N ARG A 332 -8.03 5.32 -12.73
CA ARG A 332 -8.88 5.80 -11.63
C ARG A 332 -8.12 6.70 -10.66
N PHE A 333 -6.88 6.36 -10.33
CA PHE A 333 -6.08 7.12 -9.37
C PHE A 333 -5.75 8.52 -9.88
N LEU A 334 -5.18 8.61 -11.09
CA LEU A 334 -4.70 9.88 -11.63
C LEU A 334 -5.83 10.78 -12.13
N LEU A 335 -6.90 10.23 -12.72
CA LEU A 335 -8.03 11.06 -13.18
C LEU A 335 -8.85 11.66 -12.03
N ASN A 336 -8.76 11.08 -10.83
CA ASN A 336 -9.36 11.65 -9.62
C ASN A 336 -8.42 12.63 -8.88
N THR A 337 -7.17 12.79 -9.32
CA THR A 337 -6.24 13.77 -8.75
C THR A 337 -6.40 15.11 -9.49
N LYS A 338 -6.76 16.18 -8.78
CA LYS A 338 -6.87 17.52 -9.39
C LYS A 338 -5.47 18.00 -9.83
N CYS A 339 -5.34 18.56 -11.04
CA CYS A 339 -4.03 19.01 -11.54
C CYS A 339 -3.30 19.95 -10.58
N LYS A 340 -4.05 20.90 -9.98
CA LYS A 340 -3.52 21.90 -9.04
C LYS A 340 -3.19 21.36 -7.64
N SER A 341 -3.56 20.12 -7.32
CA SER A 341 -3.24 19.53 -6.00
C SER A 341 -1.84 18.93 -5.92
N VAL A 342 -1.08 18.93 -7.02
CA VAL A 342 0.26 18.38 -7.14
C VAL A 342 1.12 19.34 -7.96
N SER A 343 2.39 19.51 -7.60
CA SER A 343 3.30 20.39 -8.33
C SER A 343 3.51 20.01 -9.79
N HIS A 344 3.84 21.01 -10.62
CA HIS A 344 4.13 20.83 -12.04
C HIS A 344 5.28 19.84 -12.28
N ALA A 345 6.34 19.92 -11.48
CA ALA A 345 7.49 19.03 -11.58
C ALA A 345 7.11 17.56 -11.37
N THR A 346 6.25 17.28 -10.38
CA THR A 346 5.79 15.92 -10.07
C THR A 346 4.89 15.38 -11.19
N TRP A 347 3.99 16.19 -11.76
CA TRP A 347 3.20 15.79 -12.93
C TRP A 347 4.04 15.51 -14.16
N LEU A 348 5.03 16.36 -14.46
CA LEU A 348 5.95 16.15 -15.58
C LEU A 348 6.73 14.85 -15.41
N ALA A 349 7.18 14.52 -14.20
CA ALA A 349 7.87 13.26 -13.93
C ALA A 349 6.99 12.02 -14.16
N VAL A 350 5.69 12.10 -13.82
CA VAL A 350 4.71 11.03 -14.11
C VAL A 350 4.50 10.87 -15.62
N LEU A 351 4.24 11.97 -16.33
CA LEU A 351 4.06 11.96 -17.79
C LEU A 351 5.31 11.45 -18.51
N ASP A 352 6.49 11.84 -18.05
CA ASP A 352 7.76 11.36 -18.58
C ASP A 352 7.92 9.85 -18.38
N THR A 353 7.61 9.35 -17.18
CA THR A 353 7.67 7.92 -16.85
C THR A 353 6.73 7.12 -17.76
N MET A 354 5.49 7.60 -17.93
CA MET A 354 4.49 6.94 -18.77
C MET A 354 4.85 6.97 -20.26
N SER A 355 5.31 8.11 -20.77
CA SER A 355 5.72 8.24 -22.18
C SER A 355 7.04 7.51 -22.49
N SER A 356 7.90 7.30 -21.50
CA SER A 356 9.17 6.59 -21.67
C SER A 356 9.05 5.06 -21.57
N LYS A 357 8.05 4.55 -20.85
CA LYS A 357 7.86 3.11 -20.62
C LYS A 357 6.45 2.70 -20.97
N GLN A 358 6.25 1.90 -22.00
CA GLN A 358 4.94 1.38 -22.39
C GLN A 358 4.88 -0.15 -22.20
N PRO A 359 3.67 -0.73 -22.04
CA PRO A 359 3.50 -2.18 -22.10
C PRO A 359 4.08 -2.76 -23.40
N SER A 360 4.47 -4.03 -23.37
CA SER A 360 5.01 -4.72 -24.55
C SER A 360 4.08 -4.56 -25.76
N ILE A 361 4.66 -4.42 -26.95
CA ILE A 361 3.91 -4.33 -28.21
C ILE A 361 3.08 -5.58 -28.48
N GLU A 362 3.44 -6.72 -27.87
CA GLU A 362 2.73 -8.00 -27.93
C GLU A 362 1.44 -7.99 -27.09
N LEU A 363 1.35 -7.11 -26.09
CA LEU A 363 0.19 -6.95 -25.22
C LEU A 363 -0.73 -5.84 -25.75
N HIS A 364 -1.34 -6.09 -26.91
CA HIS A 364 -2.14 -5.10 -27.64
C HIS A 364 -3.18 -4.39 -26.77
N ASP A 365 -3.98 -5.11 -25.99
CA ASP A 365 -5.05 -4.50 -25.19
C ASP A 365 -4.53 -3.58 -24.09
N SER A 366 -3.51 -4.04 -23.36
CA SER A 366 -2.88 -3.25 -22.31
C SER A 366 -2.20 -2.01 -22.86
N ARG A 367 -1.42 -2.17 -23.94
CA ARG A 367 -0.72 -1.06 -24.60
C ARG A 367 -1.70 -0.04 -25.17
N MET A 368 -2.79 -0.52 -25.76
CA MET A 368 -3.90 0.31 -26.22
C MET A 368 -4.52 1.12 -25.08
N LYS A 369 -4.88 0.46 -23.96
CA LYS A 369 -5.45 1.12 -22.78
C LYS A 369 -4.50 2.17 -22.19
N VAL A 370 -3.24 1.83 -22.00
CA VAL A 370 -2.24 2.74 -21.43
C VAL A 370 -1.98 3.94 -22.34
N TYR A 371 -1.89 3.74 -23.66
CA TYR A 371 -1.69 4.85 -24.60
C TYR A 371 -2.93 5.76 -24.69
N ALA A 372 -4.13 5.18 -24.72
CA ALA A 372 -5.37 5.93 -24.67
C ALA A 372 -5.51 6.74 -23.37
N PHE A 373 -5.15 6.13 -22.24
CA PHE A 373 -5.12 6.78 -20.95
C PHE A 373 -4.10 7.93 -20.90
N LEU A 374 -2.87 7.72 -21.40
CA LEU A 374 -1.86 8.78 -21.52
C LEU A 374 -2.39 9.97 -22.34
N GLY A 375 -3.11 9.71 -23.44
CA GLY A 375 -3.78 10.76 -24.21
C GLY A 375 -4.82 11.54 -23.41
N LYS A 376 -5.66 10.87 -22.61
CA LYS A 376 -6.61 11.54 -21.71
C LYS A 376 -5.91 12.39 -20.66
N LEU A 377 -4.85 11.86 -20.07
CA LEU A 377 -4.08 12.54 -19.02
C LEU A 377 -3.40 13.81 -19.57
N VAL A 378 -2.85 13.74 -20.77
CA VAL A 378 -2.30 14.91 -21.49
C VAL A 378 -3.38 15.97 -21.72
N LEU A 379 -4.57 15.59 -22.16
CA LEU A 379 -5.67 16.56 -22.33
C LEU A 379 -6.11 17.19 -21.01
N LEU A 380 -6.04 16.45 -19.91
CA LEU A 380 -6.43 16.97 -18.60
C LEU A 380 -5.42 17.97 -18.04
N ILE A 381 -4.12 17.74 -18.27
CA ILE A 381 -3.04 18.37 -17.48
C ILE A 381 -2.23 19.38 -18.30
N VAL A 382 -2.05 19.16 -19.61
CA VAL A 382 -1.23 20.05 -20.44
C VAL A 382 -1.74 21.51 -20.48
N PRO A 383 -3.05 21.82 -20.48
CA PRO A 383 -3.49 23.21 -20.46
C PRO A 383 -2.91 24.00 -19.28
N GLU A 384 -2.86 23.39 -18.09
CA GLU A 384 -2.29 24.00 -16.89
C GLU A 384 -0.76 24.04 -16.97
N LEU A 385 -0.10 22.92 -17.31
CA LEU A 385 1.36 22.85 -17.32
C LEU A 385 2.00 23.73 -18.40
N SER A 386 1.37 23.86 -19.56
CA SER A 386 1.90 24.61 -20.71
C SER A 386 1.70 26.12 -20.59
N ALA A 387 0.87 26.59 -19.65
CA ALA A 387 0.78 28.00 -19.32
C ALA A 387 2.12 28.56 -18.79
N ASP A 388 2.94 27.69 -18.18
CA ASP A 388 4.30 28.01 -17.76
C ASP A 388 5.33 27.59 -18.83
N LYS A 389 6.03 28.58 -19.38
CA LYS A 389 7.05 28.37 -20.43
C LYS A 389 8.25 27.59 -19.94
N GLU A 390 8.53 27.57 -18.64
CA GLU A 390 9.64 26.78 -18.08
C GLU A 390 9.41 25.27 -18.26
N ASN A 391 8.14 24.85 -18.40
CA ASN A 391 7.78 23.44 -18.60
C ASN A 391 7.88 22.98 -20.06
N TRP A 392 8.02 23.90 -21.03
CA TRP A 392 7.88 23.59 -22.46
C TRP A 392 8.91 22.58 -22.97
N ASP A 393 10.14 22.63 -22.47
CA ASP A 393 11.20 21.70 -22.89
C ASP A 393 10.85 20.25 -22.46
N ALA A 394 10.36 20.08 -21.24
CA ALA A 394 9.93 18.77 -20.73
C ALA A 394 8.68 18.26 -21.47
N LEU A 395 7.68 19.13 -21.66
CA LEU A 395 6.47 18.78 -22.41
C LEU A 395 6.78 18.44 -23.88
N THR A 396 7.73 19.14 -24.50
CA THR A 396 8.21 18.85 -25.86
C THR A 396 8.80 17.44 -25.94
N ASP A 397 9.61 17.04 -24.97
CA ASP A 397 10.20 15.70 -24.90
C ASP A 397 9.11 14.62 -24.73
N ILE A 398 8.14 14.86 -23.84
CA ILE A 398 6.98 13.97 -23.62
C ILE A 398 6.18 13.78 -24.92
N VAL A 399 5.85 14.86 -25.64
CA VAL A 399 5.11 14.79 -26.92
C VAL A 399 5.90 14.01 -27.97
N LYS A 400 7.22 14.23 -28.06
CA LYS A 400 8.08 13.46 -28.98
C LYS A 400 8.07 11.97 -28.64
N LYS A 401 8.17 11.60 -27.36
CA LYS A 401 8.05 10.19 -26.92
C LYS A 401 6.69 9.60 -27.26
N MET A 402 5.61 10.37 -27.09
CA MET A 402 4.27 9.93 -27.52
C MET A 402 4.15 9.73 -29.03
N CYS A 403 4.81 10.56 -29.85
CA CYS A 403 4.88 10.36 -31.30
C CYS A 403 5.61 9.06 -31.66
N VAL A 404 6.69 8.72 -30.95
CA VAL A 404 7.40 7.44 -31.12
C VAL A 404 6.48 6.26 -30.79
N ILE A 405 5.76 6.30 -29.66
CA ILE A 405 4.80 5.26 -29.28
C ILE A 405 3.70 5.11 -30.34
N CYS A 406 3.17 6.23 -30.84
CA CYS A 406 2.18 6.25 -31.92
C CYS A 406 2.70 5.50 -33.15
N ALA A 407 3.88 5.88 -33.64
CA ALA A 407 4.50 5.28 -34.82
C ALA A 407 4.69 3.76 -34.64
N GLU A 408 5.19 3.33 -33.47
CA GLU A 408 5.34 1.91 -33.13
C GLU A 408 3.99 1.15 -33.17
N ASN A 409 2.95 1.71 -32.54
CA ASN A 409 1.62 1.11 -32.51
C ASN A 409 1.01 0.99 -33.91
N LEU A 410 1.14 2.03 -34.73
CA LEU A 410 0.61 2.04 -36.10
C LEU A 410 1.32 1.02 -36.99
N VAL A 411 2.65 0.89 -36.87
CA VAL A 411 3.43 -0.09 -37.63
C VAL A 411 3.10 -1.52 -37.19
N ALA A 412 3.04 -1.77 -35.88
CA ALA A 412 2.72 -3.09 -35.35
C ALA A 412 1.29 -3.51 -35.71
N GLY A 413 0.33 -2.60 -35.59
CA GLY A 413 -1.10 -2.87 -35.83
C GLY A 413 -1.51 -2.99 -37.30
N ARG A 414 -0.58 -2.82 -38.25
CA ARG A 414 -0.81 -3.01 -39.70
C ARG A 414 -0.30 -4.33 -40.27
N ARG A 415 0.36 -5.17 -39.47
CA ARG A 415 0.93 -6.43 -39.97
C ARG A 415 -0.18 -7.43 -40.33
N GLY A 416 -0.55 -7.47 -41.61
CA GLY A 416 -1.51 -8.43 -42.19
C GLY A 416 -2.94 -7.88 -42.29
N SER A 417 -3.49 -7.37 -41.19
CA SER A 417 -4.80 -6.70 -41.13
C SER A 417 -4.76 -5.55 -40.13
N VAL A 418 -5.75 -4.65 -40.19
CA VAL A 418 -5.93 -3.59 -39.20
C VAL A 418 -6.27 -4.23 -37.86
N SER A 419 -5.42 -4.06 -36.85
CA SER A 419 -5.64 -4.57 -35.50
C SER A 419 -6.38 -3.55 -34.61
N PRO A 420 -6.99 -3.99 -33.49
CA PRO A 420 -7.59 -3.06 -32.52
C PRO A 420 -6.60 -2.02 -31.98
N LEU A 421 -5.31 -2.37 -31.84
CA LEU A 421 -4.25 -1.43 -31.45
C LEU A 421 -4.11 -0.29 -32.46
N PHE A 422 -4.20 -0.59 -33.77
CA PHE A 422 -4.14 0.44 -34.81
C PHE A 422 -5.33 1.38 -34.70
N GLU A 423 -6.55 0.84 -34.66
CA GLU A 423 -7.80 1.62 -34.63
C GLU A 423 -7.86 2.53 -33.41
N SER A 424 -7.54 1.99 -32.24
CA SER A 424 -7.54 2.79 -31.01
C SER A 424 -6.43 3.83 -31.00
N THR A 425 -5.24 3.55 -31.56
CA THR A 425 -4.17 4.55 -31.67
C THR A 425 -4.61 5.71 -32.58
N VAL A 426 -5.20 5.40 -33.75
CA VAL A 426 -5.75 6.41 -34.66
C VAL A 426 -6.82 7.24 -33.96
N GLN A 427 -7.74 6.60 -33.24
CA GLN A 427 -8.81 7.28 -32.51
C GLN A 427 -8.27 8.19 -31.41
N THR A 428 -7.32 7.71 -30.59
CA THR A 428 -6.69 8.49 -29.52
C THR A 428 -5.96 9.70 -30.08
N VAL A 429 -5.14 9.52 -31.10
CA VAL A 429 -4.36 10.62 -31.70
C VAL A 429 -5.27 11.63 -32.39
N THR A 430 -6.29 11.17 -33.13
CA THR A 430 -7.26 12.06 -33.77
C THR A 430 -7.97 12.93 -32.73
N ASN A 431 -8.42 12.34 -31.62
CA ASN A 431 -9.06 13.08 -30.54
C ASN A 431 -8.10 14.07 -29.88
N LEU A 432 -6.89 13.62 -29.57
CA LEU A 432 -5.85 14.42 -28.92
C LEU A 432 -5.49 15.64 -29.79
N SER A 433 -5.14 15.41 -31.06
CA SER A 433 -4.83 16.47 -32.02
C SER A 433 -5.99 17.45 -32.21
N ASN A 434 -7.22 16.95 -32.39
CA ASN A 434 -8.38 17.81 -32.58
C ASN A 434 -8.60 18.75 -31.39
N VAL A 435 -8.55 18.22 -30.15
CA VAL A 435 -8.77 19.01 -28.93
C VAL A 435 -7.61 19.98 -28.70
N MET A 436 -6.35 19.53 -28.82
CA MET A 436 -5.18 20.40 -28.58
C MET A 436 -5.07 21.56 -29.59
N MET A 437 -5.64 21.41 -30.78
CA MET A 437 -5.68 22.46 -31.79
C MET A 437 -6.83 23.45 -31.58
N MET A 438 -7.78 23.19 -30.68
CA MET A 438 -8.89 24.11 -30.39
C MET A 438 -8.38 25.38 -29.69
N PRO A 439 -8.84 26.59 -30.11
CA PRO A 439 -8.46 27.85 -29.44
C PRO A 439 -8.74 27.86 -27.94
N GLU A 440 -9.81 27.20 -27.50
CA GLU A 440 -10.25 27.17 -26.10
C GLU A 440 -9.37 26.28 -25.23
N PHE A 441 -8.64 25.33 -25.83
CA PHE A 441 -7.70 24.46 -25.14
C PHE A 441 -6.34 25.15 -24.96
N ALA A 442 -5.90 25.90 -25.97
CA ALA A 442 -4.63 26.61 -25.96
C ALA A 442 -4.70 27.82 -25.01
N GLN A 443 -4.42 27.57 -23.73
CA GLN A 443 -4.08 28.63 -22.77
C GLN A 443 -2.63 29.10 -22.92
N ASP A 444 -1.88 28.46 -23.82
CA ASP A 444 -0.47 28.68 -24.10
C ASP A 444 -0.21 29.40 -25.43
N ASP A 445 1.01 29.91 -25.60
CA ASP A 445 1.48 30.63 -26.80
C ASP A 445 1.78 29.69 -28.01
N GLY A 446 0.98 28.65 -28.22
CA GLY A 446 1.04 27.77 -29.40
C GLY A 446 1.76 26.43 -29.21
N PHE A 447 2.20 26.10 -27.99
CA PHE A 447 2.68 24.76 -27.63
C PHE A 447 1.62 23.69 -27.93
N SER A 448 0.36 23.87 -27.49
CA SER A 448 -0.69 22.88 -27.70
C SER A 448 -0.99 22.64 -29.19
N LEU A 449 -0.97 23.71 -29.98
CA LEU A 449 -1.11 23.64 -31.44
C LEU A 449 0.03 22.80 -32.05
N TRP A 450 1.29 23.12 -31.72
CA TRP A 450 2.46 22.38 -32.20
C TRP A 450 2.40 20.89 -31.80
N ALA A 451 2.00 20.59 -30.57
CA ALA A 451 1.90 19.22 -30.08
C ALA A 451 0.82 18.43 -30.83
N GLY A 452 -0.35 19.05 -31.05
CA GLY A 452 -1.44 18.45 -31.83
C GLY A 452 -1.05 18.17 -33.28
N GLU A 453 -0.36 19.11 -33.93
CA GLU A 453 0.17 18.95 -35.30
C GLU A 453 1.24 17.85 -35.39
N SER A 454 2.13 17.77 -34.40
CA SER A 454 3.19 16.77 -34.35
C SER A 454 2.63 15.35 -34.26
N LEU A 455 1.61 15.15 -33.42
CA LEU A 455 0.91 13.87 -33.29
C LEU A 455 0.12 13.53 -34.56
N LEU A 456 -0.52 14.53 -35.18
CA LEU A 456 -1.28 14.34 -36.41
C LEU A 456 -0.37 13.88 -37.56
N ALA A 457 0.83 14.45 -37.66
CA ALA A 457 1.82 14.08 -38.67
C ALA A 457 2.16 12.57 -38.66
N GLU A 458 2.10 11.91 -37.49
CA GLU A 458 2.28 10.44 -37.40
C GLU A 458 1.13 9.67 -38.09
N LEU A 459 -0.11 10.17 -38.02
CA LEU A 459 -1.23 9.57 -38.76
C LEU A 459 -1.10 9.78 -40.28
N GLU A 460 -0.54 10.91 -40.71
CA GLU A 460 -0.34 11.21 -42.13
C GLU A 460 0.66 10.25 -42.77
N LYS A 461 1.75 9.90 -42.06
CA LYS A 461 2.75 8.93 -42.53
C LYS A 461 2.14 7.58 -42.92
N VAL A 462 1.02 7.23 -42.31
CA VAL A 462 0.29 5.99 -42.58
C VAL A 462 -0.98 6.20 -43.41
N GLY A 463 -1.35 7.44 -43.76
CA GLY A 463 -2.58 7.75 -44.50
C GLY A 463 -3.86 7.52 -43.68
N ALA A 464 -3.80 7.73 -42.36
CA ALA A 464 -4.94 7.57 -41.43
C ALA A 464 -5.54 8.91 -40.96
N ASN A 465 -5.22 10.03 -41.61
CA ASN A 465 -5.62 11.39 -41.19
C ASN A 465 -7.04 11.82 -41.65
N GLY A 466 -7.83 10.91 -42.21
CA GLY A 466 -9.08 11.23 -42.92
C GLY A 466 -10.11 12.04 -42.12
N GLY A 467 -10.11 11.94 -40.79
CA GLY A 467 -11.00 12.72 -39.91
C GLY A 467 -10.49 14.12 -39.55
N ALA A 468 -9.17 14.31 -39.39
CA ALA A 468 -8.58 15.57 -38.93
C ALA A 468 -8.39 16.60 -40.06
N ALA A 469 -8.17 16.14 -41.30
CA ALA A 469 -8.00 17.01 -42.46
C ALA A 469 -9.22 17.92 -42.72
N ALA A 470 -10.43 17.47 -42.36
CA ALA A 470 -11.65 18.26 -42.51
C ALA A 470 -11.72 19.47 -41.57
N MET A 471 -11.17 19.37 -40.35
CA MET A 471 -11.13 20.47 -39.38
C MET A 471 -10.09 21.53 -39.76
N ILE A 472 -8.90 21.11 -40.19
CA ILE A 472 -7.84 22.03 -40.68
C ILE A 472 -8.35 22.82 -41.89
N ALA A 473 -9.00 22.14 -42.84
CA ALA A 473 -9.62 22.78 -44.00
C ALA A 473 -10.71 23.80 -43.64
N ALA A 474 -11.45 23.59 -42.53
CA ALA A 474 -12.43 24.55 -42.03
C ALA A 474 -11.78 25.80 -41.43
N ARG A 475 -10.61 25.66 -40.79
CA ARG A 475 -9.85 26.77 -40.17
C ARG A 475 -9.17 27.68 -41.20
N THR A 476 -8.72 27.11 -42.32
CA THR A 476 -8.09 27.86 -43.43
C THR A 476 -9.09 28.58 -44.34
N LYS A 477 -10.40 28.43 -44.13
CA LYS A 477 -11.37 29.26 -44.86
C LYS A 477 -11.29 30.68 -44.29
N PRO A 478 -10.93 31.70 -45.11
CA PRO A 478 -10.95 33.07 -44.64
C PRO A 478 -12.36 33.41 -44.17
N GLN A 479 -12.48 33.94 -42.94
CA GLN A 479 -13.69 34.63 -42.51
C GLN A 479 -14.01 35.67 -43.58
N GLN A 480 -15.09 35.45 -44.34
CA GLN A 480 -15.60 36.48 -45.22
C GLN A 480 -15.92 37.68 -44.32
N PRO A 481 -15.46 38.90 -44.66
CA PRO A 481 -15.80 40.07 -43.87
C PRO A 481 -17.32 40.18 -43.83
N GLU A 482 -17.87 40.18 -42.61
CA GLU A 482 -19.27 40.55 -42.37
C GLU A 482 -19.51 41.88 -43.07
N LYS A 483 -20.37 41.87 -44.08
CA LYS A 483 -20.83 43.10 -44.71
C LYS A 483 -21.74 43.80 -43.71
N GLU A 484 -21.26 44.93 -43.20
CA GLU A 484 -22.09 45.95 -42.52
C GLU A 484 -23.31 46.36 -43.34
#